data_AF-A0A1G0KSZ3-F1
#
_entry.id   AF-A0A1G0KSZ3-F1
#
_cell.length_a   1.000
_cell.length_b   1.000
_cell.length_c   1.000
_cell.angle_alpha   90.00
_cell.angle_beta   90.00
_cell.angle_gamma   90.00
#
_symmetry.space_group_name_H-M   'P 1'
#
loop_
_entity.id
_entity.type
_entity.pdbx_description
1 polymer ?
#
loop_
_entity_poly.entity_id
_entity_poly.type
_entity_poly.pdbx_seq_one_letter_code
_entity_poly.pdbx_strand_id
1 'polypeptide(L)'
;MIAVESLKAALDASPLAILGIMIRERIAYCRQGVNSHGGDQELLALIASTDGLWYGYLYRASPDQLKESGADKPWVATLVNSRTEMDGATAEAALQSVRYHLFERNDYEPCFTQEPGDILAFCATFEEGCKALEKIIRCFDPDLRDFGPGGTRPPGQCNIYCFTDRWPSGEYIPPELI
;
A
#
# COMPACT_ATOMS: atom_id res chain seq x y z
N MET A 1 -24.31 -20.81 26.57
CA MET A 1 -24.25 -19.33 26.41
C MET A 1 -23.20 -18.67 27.30
N ILE A 2 -22.95 -19.15 28.53
CA ILE A 2 -21.96 -18.59 29.48
C ILE A 2 -20.52 -18.46 28.92
N ALA A 3 -20.07 -19.40 28.07
CA ALA A 3 -18.72 -19.39 27.51
C ALA A 3 -18.46 -18.25 26.50
N VAL A 4 -19.47 -17.84 25.72
CA VAL A 4 -19.32 -16.78 24.70
C VAL A 4 -19.24 -15.41 25.36
N GLU A 5 -20.00 -15.19 26.42
CA GLU A 5 -20.00 -13.93 27.17
C GLU A 5 -18.69 -13.73 27.95
N SER A 6 -18.15 -14.81 28.54
CA SER A 6 -16.82 -14.78 29.18
C SER A 6 -15.70 -14.52 28.18
N LEU A 7 -15.81 -15.03 26.94
CA LEU A 7 -14.82 -14.79 25.90
C LEU A 7 -14.89 -13.34 25.40
N LYS A 8 -16.10 -12.81 25.19
CA LYS A 8 -16.30 -11.40 24.83
C LYS A 8 -15.74 -10.47 25.90
N ALA A 9 -16.04 -10.71 27.17
CA ALA A 9 -15.49 -9.92 28.27
C ALA A 9 -13.95 -9.98 28.34
N ALA A 10 -13.33 -11.12 28.01
CA ALA A 10 -11.88 -11.26 27.95
C ALA A 10 -11.25 -10.52 26.76
N LEU A 11 -11.93 -10.51 25.61
CA LEU A 11 -11.52 -9.73 24.44
C LEU A 11 -11.67 -8.23 24.72
N ASP A 12 -12.80 -7.80 25.27
CA ASP A 12 -13.07 -6.40 25.61
C ASP A 12 -12.12 -5.84 26.68
N ALA A 13 -11.66 -6.70 27.60
CA ALA A 13 -10.69 -6.34 28.63
C ALA A 13 -9.22 -6.40 28.16
N SER A 14 -8.96 -6.94 26.96
CA SER A 14 -7.61 -7.05 26.42
C SER A 14 -7.28 -5.84 25.55
N PRO A 15 -6.30 -4.99 25.94
CA PRO A 15 -5.85 -3.88 25.12
C PRO A 15 -5.15 -4.33 23.82
N LEU A 16 -4.97 -5.65 23.65
CA LEU A 16 -4.42 -6.27 22.44
C LEU A 16 -5.51 -6.86 21.52
N ALA A 17 -6.73 -7.07 22.02
CA ALA A 17 -7.85 -7.60 21.24
C ALA A 17 -8.72 -6.48 20.66
N ILE A 18 -8.05 -5.48 20.08
CA ILE A 18 -8.69 -4.35 19.39
C ILE A 18 -8.90 -4.79 17.94
N LEU A 19 -10.12 -4.61 17.40
CA LEU A 19 -10.33 -4.65 15.95
C LEU A 19 -9.43 -3.58 15.35
N GLY A 20 -8.48 -3.94 14.49
CA GLY A 20 -7.49 -2.97 14.04
C GLY A 20 -8.11 -1.86 13.18
N ILE A 21 -7.35 -0.77 13.03
CA ILE A 21 -7.79 0.46 12.38
C ILE A 21 -8.15 0.26 10.90
N MET A 22 -7.46 -0.63 10.18
CA MET A 22 -7.76 -0.86 8.77
C MET A 22 -9.07 -1.63 8.58
N ILE A 23 -9.40 -2.53 9.51
CA ILE A 23 -10.72 -3.20 9.55
C ILE A 23 -11.84 -2.19 9.89
N ARG A 24 -11.58 -1.23 10.78
CA ARG A 24 -12.62 -0.29 11.28
C ARG A 24 -12.81 0.96 10.43
N GLU A 25 -11.72 1.60 10.05
CA GLU A 25 -11.69 2.94 9.46
C GLU A 25 -11.31 2.92 7.98
N ARG A 26 -10.71 1.82 7.50
CA ARG A 26 -10.21 1.63 6.13
C ARG A 26 -9.12 2.62 5.70
N ILE A 27 -8.73 3.58 6.54
CA ILE A 27 -7.67 4.54 6.28
C ILE A 27 -6.84 4.68 7.56
N ALA A 28 -5.52 4.53 7.45
CA ALA A 28 -4.55 4.90 8.47
C ALA A 28 -3.75 6.09 7.94
N TYR A 29 -3.71 7.19 8.70
CA TYR A 29 -2.96 8.39 8.34
C TYR A 29 -2.15 8.89 9.53
N CYS A 30 -0.89 9.25 9.27
CA CYS A 30 -0.02 9.88 10.23
C CYS A 30 0.59 11.16 9.66
N ARG A 31 0.70 12.20 10.50
CA ARG A 31 1.47 13.42 10.16
C ARG A 31 2.97 13.18 10.16
N GLN A 32 3.41 12.14 10.88
CA GLN A 32 4.80 11.70 10.97
C GLN A 32 4.85 10.20 10.71
N GLY A 33 4.95 9.87 9.44
CA GLY A 33 5.06 8.51 8.92
C GLY A 33 6.39 7.86 9.27
N VAL A 34 6.34 6.55 9.50
CA VAL A 34 7.51 5.73 9.86
C VAL A 34 8.32 5.31 8.63
N ASN A 35 7.73 5.40 7.45
CA ASN A 35 8.32 5.05 6.17
C ASN A 35 8.54 6.26 5.26
N SER A 36 7.82 7.37 5.49
CA SER A 36 8.04 8.62 4.78
C SER A 36 9.38 9.26 5.12
N HIS A 37 10.15 9.63 4.10
CA HIS A 37 11.44 10.29 4.27
C HIS A 37 11.33 11.57 5.13
N GLY A 38 12.22 11.70 6.11
CA GLY A 38 12.22 12.82 7.05
C GLY A 38 11.10 12.78 8.10
N GLY A 39 10.35 11.67 8.18
CA GLY A 39 9.19 11.55 9.07
C GLY A 39 8.04 12.45 8.64
N ASP A 40 7.84 12.62 7.32
CA ASP A 40 6.74 13.38 6.74
C ASP A 40 5.41 12.60 6.78
N GLN A 41 4.34 13.17 6.25
CA GLN A 41 3.01 12.55 6.23
C GLN A 41 3.02 11.18 5.52
N GLU A 42 2.13 10.29 5.94
CA GLU A 42 1.99 8.94 5.37
C GLU A 42 0.55 8.45 5.50
N LEU A 43 0.07 7.73 4.50
CA LEU A 43 -1.31 7.27 4.43
C LEU A 43 -1.39 5.87 3.81
N LEU A 44 -2.20 5.01 4.41
CA LEU A 44 -2.60 3.71 3.90
C LEU A 44 -4.13 3.65 3.83
N ALA A 45 -4.68 3.12 2.75
CA ALA A 45 -6.12 2.93 2.55
C ALA A 45 -6.40 1.47 2.15
N LEU A 46 -7.31 0.79 2.85
CA LEU A 46 -7.79 -0.54 2.48
C LEU A 46 -8.90 -0.39 1.43
N ILE A 47 -8.62 -0.87 0.23
CA ILE A 47 -9.50 -0.75 -0.94
C ILE A 47 -10.45 -1.95 -1.03
N ALA A 48 -9.91 -3.17 -0.92
CA ALA A 48 -10.66 -4.41 -0.95
C ALA A 48 -10.03 -5.48 -0.07
N SER A 49 -10.86 -6.38 0.46
CA SER A 49 -10.43 -7.51 1.32
C SER A 49 -11.14 -8.83 0.98
N THR A 50 -12.05 -8.84 0.00
CA THR A 50 -12.84 -10.02 -0.39
C THR A 50 -12.10 -10.91 -1.39
N ASP A 51 -11.38 -10.28 -2.33
CA ASP A 51 -10.72 -10.92 -3.48
C ASP A 51 -9.22 -10.58 -3.48
N GLY A 52 -8.60 -10.71 -2.30
CA GLY A 52 -7.24 -10.23 -2.01
C GLY A 52 -7.24 -8.99 -1.11
N LEU A 53 -6.08 -8.66 -0.54
CA LEU A 53 -5.91 -7.49 0.32
C LEU A 53 -5.26 -6.38 -0.50
N TRP A 54 -6.08 -5.44 -0.93
CA TRP A 54 -5.69 -4.34 -1.80
C TRP A 54 -5.59 -3.04 -1.02
N TYR A 55 -4.45 -2.38 -1.15
CA TYR A 55 -4.13 -1.17 -0.42
C TYR A 55 -3.73 -0.05 -1.37
N GLY A 56 -4.25 1.14 -1.11
CA GLY A 56 -3.69 2.39 -1.61
C GLY A 56 -2.69 2.92 -0.59
N TYR A 57 -1.49 3.28 -1.02
CA TYR A 57 -0.43 3.73 -0.12
C TYR A 57 0.21 5.01 -0.64
N LEU A 58 0.40 5.98 0.26
CA LEU A 58 0.98 7.28 -0.03
C LEU A 58 2.06 7.62 0.99
N TYR A 59 3.27 7.85 0.49
CA TYR A 59 4.43 8.18 1.32
C TYR A 59 5.38 9.12 0.57
N ARG A 60 6.34 9.68 1.30
CA ARG A 60 7.41 10.49 0.74
C ARG A 60 8.65 9.63 0.48
N ALA A 61 9.07 9.51 -0.77
CA ALA A 61 10.27 8.80 -1.16
C ALA A 61 11.55 9.49 -0.65
N SER A 62 12.57 8.67 -0.38
CA SER A 62 13.92 9.13 -0.06
C SER A 62 14.63 9.65 -1.33
N PRO A 63 15.67 10.51 -1.18
CA PRO A 63 16.48 10.95 -2.31
C PRO A 63 17.08 9.79 -3.12
N ASP A 64 17.45 8.69 -2.46
CA ASP A 64 18.00 7.51 -3.13
C ASP A 64 16.93 6.78 -3.95
N GLN A 65 15.72 6.62 -3.40
CA GLN A 65 14.58 6.06 -4.14
C GLN A 65 14.21 6.90 -5.39
N LEU A 66 14.28 8.23 -5.29
CA LEU A 66 14.04 9.12 -6.44
C LEU A 66 15.11 8.98 -7.50
N LYS A 67 16.38 8.88 -7.09
CA LYS A 67 17.50 8.68 -8.01
C LYS A 67 17.41 7.34 -8.74
N GLU A 68 17.01 6.26 -8.05
CA GLU A 68 16.87 4.93 -8.64
C GLU A 68 15.67 4.84 -9.59
N SER A 69 14.54 5.46 -9.24
CA SER A 69 13.34 5.50 -10.08
C SER A 69 13.45 6.47 -11.26
N GLY A 70 14.34 7.47 -11.19
CA GLY A 70 14.43 8.55 -12.17
C GLY A 70 13.33 9.60 -12.04
N ALA A 71 12.51 9.54 -10.99
CA ALA A 71 11.46 10.50 -10.71
C ALA A 71 12.01 11.80 -10.11
N ASP A 72 11.40 12.94 -10.47
CA ASP A 72 11.74 14.28 -9.96
C ASP A 72 10.80 14.77 -8.84
N LYS A 73 9.76 13.99 -8.55
CA LYS A 73 8.67 14.32 -7.62
C LYS A 73 8.70 13.39 -6.39
N PRO A 74 8.71 13.93 -5.16
CA PRO A 74 9.02 13.16 -3.96
C PRO A 74 7.88 12.33 -3.39
N TRP A 75 6.62 12.62 -3.72
CA TRP A 75 5.47 11.90 -3.18
C TRP A 75 5.08 10.75 -4.08
N VAL A 76 4.86 9.58 -3.50
CA VAL A 76 4.52 8.36 -4.22
C VAL A 76 3.15 7.89 -3.78
N ALA A 77 2.17 7.94 -4.69
CA ALA A 77 0.88 7.28 -4.52
C ALA A 77 0.90 5.96 -5.28
N THR A 78 0.54 4.87 -4.63
CA THR A 78 0.65 3.54 -5.25
C THR A 78 -0.42 2.55 -4.80
N LEU A 79 -0.79 1.62 -5.68
CA LEU A 79 -1.62 0.46 -5.40
C LEU A 79 -0.73 -0.72 -5.02
N VAL A 80 -1.12 -1.44 -3.98
CA VAL A 80 -0.43 -2.63 -3.48
C VAL A 80 -1.43 -3.76 -3.31
N ASN A 81 -1.12 -4.93 -3.88
CA ASN A 81 -1.77 -6.18 -3.50
C ASN A 81 -0.87 -6.91 -2.50
N SER A 82 -1.42 -7.34 -1.36
CA SER A 82 -0.70 -8.15 -0.39
C SER A 82 -1.51 -9.38 0.01
N ARG A 83 -0.79 -10.41 0.47
CA ARG A 83 -1.40 -11.58 1.13
C ARG A 83 -1.56 -11.38 2.63
N THR A 84 -0.99 -10.29 3.16
CA THR A 84 -0.97 -10.02 4.59
C THR A 84 -1.79 -8.79 4.91
N GLU A 85 -2.56 -8.89 6.00
CA GLU A 85 -3.36 -7.79 6.48
C GLU A 85 -2.45 -6.77 7.18
N MET A 86 -2.39 -5.56 6.62
CA MET A 86 -1.72 -4.43 7.25
C MET A 86 -2.69 -3.81 8.24
N ASP A 87 -2.56 -4.14 9.51
CA ASP A 87 -3.44 -3.60 10.54
C ASP A 87 -2.71 -3.37 11.87
N GLY A 88 -3.35 -2.62 12.75
CA GLY A 88 -2.83 -2.30 14.07
C GLY A 88 -3.84 -1.57 14.94
N ALA A 89 -3.55 -1.45 16.24
CA ALA A 89 -4.39 -0.73 17.18
C ALA A 89 -4.42 0.80 16.94
N THR A 90 -3.40 1.34 16.23
CA THR A 90 -3.27 2.74 15.85
C THR A 90 -2.84 2.86 14.39
N ALA A 91 -2.94 4.06 13.82
CA ALA A 91 -2.48 4.34 12.46
C ALA A 91 -0.98 4.05 12.32
N GLU A 92 -0.16 4.45 13.30
CA GLU A 92 1.28 4.18 13.31
C GLU A 92 1.57 2.67 13.32
N ALA A 93 0.81 1.88 14.08
CA ALA A 93 0.98 0.43 14.11
C ALA A 93 0.64 -0.23 12.76
N ALA A 94 -0.41 0.25 12.07
CA ALA A 94 -0.73 -0.20 10.72
C ALA A 94 0.37 0.17 9.71
N LEU A 95 0.94 1.37 9.80
CA LEU A 95 2.05 1.81 8.94
C LEU A 95 3.39 1.10 9.29
N GLN A 96 3.59 0.68 10.53
CA GLN A 96 4.69 -0.21 10.89
C GLN A 96 4.51 -1.62 10.29
N SER A 97 3.27 -2.10 10.20
CA SER A 97 2.96 -3.34 9.48
C SER A 97 3.30 -3.22 7.98
N VAL A 98 3.00 -2.07 7.36
CA VAL A 98 3.43 -1.73 5.99
C VAL A 98 4.94 -1.85 5.84
N ARG A 99 5.72 -1.23 6.74
CA ARG A 99 7.18 -1.31 6.73
C ARG A 99 7.66 -2.75 6.71
N TYR A 100 7.20 -3.53 7.68
CA TYR A 100 7.66 -4.89 7.88
C TYR A 100 7.30 -5.79 6.68
N HIS A 101 6.04 -5.74 6.22
CA HIS A 101 5.59 -6.62 5.14
C HIS A 101 6.04 -6.14 3.76
N LEU A 102 5.88 -4.86 3.43
CA LEU A 102 6.15 -4.38 2.08
C LEU A 102 7.63 -4.10 1.84
N PHE A 103 8.29 -3.39 2.76
CA PHE A 103 9.67 -2.92 2.57
C PHE A 103 10.69 -3.97 3.00
N GLU A 104 10.50 -4.61 4.16
CA GLU A 104 11.50 -5.55 4.70
C GLU A 104 11.30 -6.98 4.18
N ARG A 105 10.04 -7.39 3.97
CA ARG A 105 9.69 -8.75 3.56
C ARG A 105 9.40 -8.91 2.07
N ASN A 106 9.07 -7.82 1.37
CA ASN A 106 8.58 -7.83 -0.01
C ASN A 106 7.33 -8.71 -0.18
N ASP A 107 6.44 -8.70 0.83
CA ASP A 107 5.18 -9.44 0.85
C ASP A 107 4.09 -8.69 0.05
N TYR A 108 4.32 -8.53 -1.25
CA TYR A 108 3.34 -7.98 -2.18
C TYR A 108 3.31 -8.76 -3.48
N GLU A 109 2.21 -8.64 -4.21
CA GLU A 109 2.04 -9.19 -5.53
C GLU A 109 2.11 -8.08 -6.59
N PRO A 110 2.72 -8.35 -7.77
CA PRO A 110 2.74 -7.38 -8.86
C PRO A 110 1.32 -7.02 -9.30
N CYS A 111 1.12 -5.75 -9.62
CA CYS A 111 -0.15 -5.23 -10.14
C CYS A 111 0.01 -4.91 -11.63
N PHE A 112 -1.06 -5.11 -12.42
CA PHE A 112 -1.05 -4.83 -13.87
C PHE A 112 -1.83 -3.56 -14.18
N THR A 113 -1.20 -2.64 -14.92
CA THR A 113 -1.81 -1.36 -15.27
C THR A 113 -2.97 -1.57 -16.24
N GLN A 114 -4.03 -0.80 -16.08
CA GLN A 114 -5.13 -0.69 -17.03
C GLN A 114 -5.01 0.60 -17.84
N GLU A 115 -4.51 1.67 -17.22
CA GLU A 115 -4.24 2.97 -17.83
C GLU A 115 -3.05 3.69 -17.14
N PRO A 116 -2.36 4.62 -17.82
CA PRO A 116 -1.28 5.36 -17.19
C PRO A 116 -1.69 6.05 -15.87
N GLY A 117 -0.89 5.83 -14.82
CA GLY A 117 -1.10 6.41 -13.50
C GLY A 117 -2.19 5.74 -12.65
N ASP A 118 -2.66 4.54 -13.00
CA ASP A 118 -3.68 3.80 -12.24
C ASP A 118 -3.12 2.81 -11.22
N ILE A 119 -1.79 2.69 -11.15
CA ILE A 119 -1.09 1.92 -10.13
C ILE A 119 -0.11 2.79 -9.38
N LEU A 120 0.62 3.67 -10.07
CA LEU A 120 1.72 4.43 -9.49
C LEU A 120 1.66 5.85 -10.02
N ALA A 121 1.87 6.83 -9.13
CA ALA A 121 1.99 8.23 -9.51
C ALA A 121 3.00 8.95 -8.62
N PHE A 122 3.90 9.70 -9.25
CA PHE A 122 4.81 10.61 -8.57
C PHE A 122 4.23 12.04 -8.55
N CYS A 123 4.17 12.63 -7.35
CA CYS A 123 3.48 13.89 -7.08
C CYS A 123 4.40 14.91 -6.40
N ALA A 124 4.18 16.21 -6.65
CA ALA A 124 5.00 17.25 -6.05
C ALA A 124 4.63 17.51 -4.58
N THR A 125 3.38 17.23 -4.21
CA THR A 125 2.82 17.48 -2.87
C THR A 125 2.02 16.28 -2.35
N PHE A 126 1.80 16.25 -1.03
CA PHE A 126 0.97 15.23 -0.40
C PHE A 126 -0.48 15.31 -0.92
N GLU A 127 -1.01 16.52 -1.09
CA GLU A 127 -2.37 16.78 -1.57
C GLU A 127 -2.57 16.30 -3.02
N GLU A 128 -1.56 16.48 -3.88
CA GLU A 128 -1.55 15.88 -5.22
C GLU A 128 -1.50 14.35 -5.13
N GLY A 129 -0.70 13.80 -4.21
CA GLY A 129 -0.66 12.37 -3.92
C GLY A 129 -2.02 11.81 -3.52
N CYS A 130 -2.77 12.49 -2.66
CA CYS A 130 -4.12 12.08 -2.29
C CYS A 130 -5.08 12.05 -3.49
N LYS A 131 -5.00 13.05 -4.39
CA LYS A 131 -5.82 13.08 -5.61
C LYS A 131 -5.44 11.95 -6.58
N ALA A 132 -4.15 11.66 -6.71
CA ALA A 132 -3.68 10.53 -7.51
C ALA A 132 -4.18 9.21 -6.92
N LEU A 133 -4.09 9.04 -5.60
CA LEU A 133 -4.60 7.85 -4.92
C LEU A 133 -6.12 7.71 -5.07
N GLU A 134 -6.87 8.82 -5.01
CA GLU A 134 -8.30 8.82 -5.29
C GLU A 134 -8.59 8.31 -6.71
N LYS A 135 -7.81 8.74 -7.71
CA LYS A 135 -7.92 8.24 -9.09
C LYS A 135 -7.67 6.73 -9.16
N ILE A 136 -6.57 6.26 -8.57
CA ILE A 136 -6.20 4.84 -8.48
C ILE A 136 -7.36 4.02 -7.89
N ILE A 137 -7.94 4.48 -6.78
CA ILE A 137 -9.07 3.81 -6.10
C ILE A 137 -10.33 3.81 -6.96
N ARG A 138 -10.64 4.92 -7.65
CA ARG A 138 -11.83 5.01 -8.52
C ARG A 138 -11.72 4.09 -9.75
N CYS A 139 -10.50 3.87 -10.24
CA CYS A 139 -10.21 2.96 -11.35
C CYS A 139 -9.89 1.53 -10.86
N PHE A 140 -10.04 1.23 -9.57
CA PHE A 140 -9.75 -0.09 -9.04
C PHE A 140 -10.82 -1.10 -9.44
N ASP A 141 -10.39 -2.14 -10.13
CA ASP A 141 -11.18 -3.31 -10.50
C ASP A 141 -10.29 -4.55 -10.32
N PRO A 142 -10.57 -5.44 -9.35
CA PRO A 142 -9.72 -6.59 -9.05
C PRO A 142 -9.71 -7.62 -10.19
N ASP A 143 -10.83 -7.81 -10.90
CA ASP A 143 -10.95 -8.81 -11.98
C ASP A 143 -10.05 -8.47 -13.17
N LEU A 144 -9.75 -7.18 -13.33
CA LEU A 144 -8.85 -6.66 -14.36
C LEU A 144 -7.39 -6.56 -13.90
N ARG A 145 -7.10 -6.80 -12.60
CA ARG A 145 -5.76 -6.64 -12.01
C ARG A 145 -5.14 -7.97 -11.57
N ASP A 146 -5.94 -8.99 -11.30
CA ASP A 146 -5.46 -10.33 -10.98
C ASP A 146 -5.62 -11.28 -12.18
N PHE A 147 -4.50 -11.62 -12.83
CA PHE A 147 -4.52 -12.63 -13.87
C PHE A 147 -4.37 -14.00 -13.23
N GLY A 148 -5.50 -14.70 -13.10
CA GLY A 148 -5.54 -16.09 -12.66
C GLY A 148 -4.54 -16.99 -13.42
N PRO A 149 -4.21 -18.17 -12.87
CA PRO A 149 -3.15 -19.04 -13.39
C PRO A 149 -3.50 -19.53 -14.80
N GLY A 150 -2.92 -18.88 -15.83
CA GLY A 150 -3.07 -19.29 -17.23
C GLY A 150 -3.47 -18.18 -18.22
N GLY A 151 -3.76 -16.96 -17.76
CA GLY A 151 -4.00 -15.82 -18.65
C GLY A 151 -2.72 -15.28 -19.29
N THR A 152 -2.77 -14.93 -20.58
CA THR A 152 -1.73 -14.11 -21.23
C THR A 152 -1.58 -12.79 -20.47
N ARG A 153 -0.41 -12.59 -19.83
CA ARG A 153 -0.09 -11.34 -19.11
C ARG A 153 -0.19 -10.16 -20.09
N PRO A 154 -1.04 -9.14 -19.85
CA PRO A 154 -1.00 -7.94 -20.66
C PRO A 154 0.35 -7.23 -20.48
N PRO A 155 0.80 -6.44 -21.47
CA PRO A 155 1.92 -5.54 -21.27
C PRO A 155 1.62 -4.55 -20.14
N GLY A 156 2.63 -4.23 -19.32
CA GLY A 156 2.50 -3.22 -18.25
C GLY A 156 2.44 -3.75 -16.80
N GLN A 157 3.25 -4.77 -16.48
CA GLN A 157 3.47 -5.18 -15.10
C GLN A 157 4.18 -4.04 -14.34
N CYS A 158 3.51 -3.44 -13.37
CA CYS A 158 4.16 -2.53 -12.43
C CYS A 158 4.64 -3.37 -11.25
N ASN A 159 5.95 -3.66 -11.25
CA ASN A 159 6.60 -4.29 -10.13
C ASN A 159 6.95 -3.17 -9.15
N ILE A 160 6.38 -3.20 -7.95
CA ILE A 160 6.48 -2.08 -7.01
C ILE A 160 7.85 -2.04 -6.30
N TYR A 161 8.95 -2.30 -7.02
CA TYR A 161 10.34 -2.10 -6.56
C TYR A 161 10.64 -0.64 -6.15
N CYS A 162 9.64 0.24 -6.12
CA CYS A 162 9.68 1.53 -5.46
C CYS A 162 9.92 1.44 -3.93
N PHE A 163 9.82 0.26 -3.32
CA PHE A 163 9.80 0.09 -1.86
C PHE A 163 11.05 -0.50 -1.20
N THR A 164 12.17 -0.68 -1.89
CA THR A 164 13.39 -1.20 -1.24
C THR A 164 14.60 -0.32 -1.50
N ASP A 165 15.44 -0.14 -0.48
CA ASP A 165 16.81 0.40 -0.61
C ASP A 165 17.74 -0.51 -1.44
N ARG A 166 17.16 -1.50 -2.13
CA ARG A 166 17.81 -2.48 -2.96
C ARG A 166 16.89 -2.74 -4.14
N TRP A 167 17.00 -1.92 -5.16
CA TRP A 167 16.56 -2.31 -6.48
C TRP A 167 17.30 -3.62 -6.85
N PRO A 168 16.61 -4.72 -7.19
CA PRO A 168 17.29 -5.80 -7.88
C PRO A 168 17.72 -5.23 -9.23
N SER A 169 19.01 -4.93 -9.35
CA SER A 169 19.63 -4.37 -10.55
C SER A 169 19.10 -5.08 -11.80
N GLY A 170 18.30 -4.40 -12.63
CA GLY A 170 17.93 -4.90 -13.95
C GLY A 170 16.46 -4.82 -14.35
N GLU A 171 15.50 -4.50 -13.48
CA GLU A 171 14.11 -4.29 -13.91
C GLU A 171 13.81 -2.81 -14.13
N TYR A 172 13.54 -2.48 -15.40
CA TYR A 172 13.18 -1.17 -15.95
C TYR A 172 11.72 -0.86 -15.64
N ILE A 173 11.41 0.31 -15.08
CA ILE A 173 10.05 0.86 -15.13
C ILE A 173 9.88 1.45 -16.53
N PRO A 174 8.96 0.93 -17.35
CA PRO A 174 8.65 1.53 -18.63
C PRO A 174 8.12 2.96 -18.45
N PRO A 175 8.62 3.98 -19.17
CA PRO A 175 8.18 5.37 -19.08
C PRO A 175 6.68 5.54 -19.27
N GLU A 176 6.04 4.65 -20.01
CA GLU A 176 4.59 4.60 -20.21
C GLU A 176 3.78 4.27 -18.94
N LEU A 177 4.44 3.82 -17.87
CA LEU A 177 3.84 3.56 -16.55
C LEU A 177 3.98 4.72 -15.55
N ILE A 178 4.69 5.80 -15.93
CA ILE A 178 4.94 7.00 -15.10
C ILE A 178 4.02 8.16 -15.53
#